data_AF-A0A7Z1S379-F1
#
_entry.id   AF-A0A7Z1S379-F1
#
_cell.length_a   1.000
_cell.length_b   1.000
_cell.length_c   1.000
_cell.angle_alpha   90.00
_cell.angle_beta   90.00
_cell.angle_gamma   90.00
#
_symmetry.space_group_name_H-M   'P 1'
#
loop_
_entity.id
_entity.type
_entity.pdbx_description
1 polymer ?
#
loop_
_entity_poly.entity_id
_entity_poly.type
_entity_poly.pdbx_seq_one_letter_code
_entity_poly.pdbx_strand_id
1 'polypeptide(L)'
;MLSNQSQTHTNVQIATNVSTLDSLATAQNDSSKSKEKQDFLTSFKAGKLRKNAKAKIAKLLGFADSLILKTQSMGMDDCFRSNEPVTMDKSEFWDWYEKNYRDMVILLTVHDGVLVKVQVCDCIYHFSNDVVMTFSLDELGAEEASFENDSLVVDEVEEVKEEVLLAPFDKYESLVNTATVKQIVIDWSESNLFSDGDAYTLDDYNTKAMQEAREVGRNNGYSKTMMYIEFESGDLERFRHDIDADYPTLNHYYAAVSEIKLIALSKVRFTFEQVTKALIDGYLSPLNSDEKKPTPPPEDKTRKVVALGDYQERQEEKRERLEERAIKAAAVSTERFNTASSLGKMLPFGQPILIGHHSEAKHRRHAESINTNMRKSVEAQDKAEYLSRRADSVGSAGIASDDPEAVTKLKQKLDRLVQSQELMKAVNKVVRSSHMSEEDKIEYLVNTHKQTKENAKELLKPDFSGRVGFASYSLQNNNANIRTTKKRLEDLEALHNEEPLQANGDAMETDWELFEEDGRIKFSFDGIPVEEVRKKLKSNGFKWSRYAKAWVRKMTPNAVIVSKRLIEELNKL
;
A
#
# COMPACT_ATOMS: atom_id res chain seq x y z
N MET A 1 30.25 -48.85 -40.46
CA MET A 1 31.34 -48.52 -39.53
C MET A 1 31.33 -47.03 -39.28
N LEU A 2 31.55 -46.67 -38.02
CA LEU A 2 31.43 -45.35 -37.39
C LEU A 2 32.39 -44.28 -37.94
N SER A 3 31.99 -43.00 -37.88
CA SER A 3 32.54 -41.95 -36.97
C SER A 3 32.31 -40.55 -37.59
N ASN A 4 31.39 -39.76 -37.02
CA ASN A 4 31.54 -38.79 -35.92
C ASN A 4 32.20 -37.46 -36.33
N GLN A 5 31.37 -36.42 -36.48
CA GLN A 5 31.74 -35.05 -36.16
C GLN A 5 30.69 -34.47 -35.21
N SER A 6 31.17 -34.06 -34.03
CA SER A 6 30.40 -33.52 -32.91
C SER A 6 30.16 -32.02 -33.10
N GLN A 7 28.89 -31.61 -33.09
CA GLN A 7 28.50 -30.21 -32.86
C GLN A 7 27.89 -30.08 -31.47
N THR A 8 28.42 -29.13 -30.71
CA THR A 8 28.03 -28.76 -29.36
C THR A 8 26.70 -28.01 -29.38
N HIS A 9 25.63 -28.65 -28.91
CA HIS A 9 24.36 -27.99 -28.61
C HIS A 9 24.34 -27.50 -27.17
N THR A 10 24.23 -26.18 -26.99
CA THR A 10 23.86 -25.54 -25.72
C THR A 10 22.35 -25.69 -25.50
N ASN A 11 21.96 -26.45 -24.48
CA ASN A 11 20.59 -26.59 -24.01
C ASN A 11 20.15 -25.34 -23.22
N VAL A 12 19.27 -24.54 -23.82
CA VAL A 12 18.36 -23.64 -23.08
C VAL A 12 16.95 -23.97 -23.55
N GLN A 13 16.31 -24.94 -22.89
CA GLN A 13 14.86 -25.15 -22.93
C GLN A 13 14.40 -25.73 -21.59
N ILE A 14 13.77 -24.90 -20.76
CA ILE A 14 12.83 -25.28 -19.69
C ILE A 14 11.73 -24.19 -19.77
N ALA A 15 10.68 -24.41 -20.55
CA ALA A 15 9.39 -24.97 -20.11
C ALA A 15 8.58 -24.01 -19.22
N THR A 16 7.94 -23.01 -19.84
CA THR A 16 6.75 -22.32 -19.31
C THR A 16 5.51 -23.03 -19.85
N ASN A 17 4.94 -23.94 -19.06
CA ASN A 17 3.56 -24.39 -19.24
C ASN A 17 2.65 -23.45 -18.43
N VAL A 18 1.97 -22.53 -19.11
CA VAL A 18 0.71 -21.96 -18.63
C VAL A 18 -0.31 -22.23 -19.72
N SER A 19 -1.25 -23.11 -19.40
CA SER A 19 -2.34 -23.57 -20.25
C SER A 19 -3.22 -22.42 -20.72
N THR A 20 -3.35 -22.31 -22.03
CA THR A 20 -4.40 -21.58 -22.75
C THR A 20 -5.64 -22.47 -22.84
N LEU A 21 -6.73 -22.14 -22.13
CA LEU A 21 -8.12 -22.49 -22.45
C LEU A 21 -9.04 -21.96 -21.35
N ASP A 22 -9.61 -20.78 -21.58
CA ASP A 22 -11.06 -20.56 -21.51
C ASP A 22 -11.35 -19.10 -21.86
N SER A 23 -11.50 -18.87 -23.16
CA SER A 23 -12.25 -17.73 -23.70
C SER A 23 -13.47 -18.33 -24.40
N LEU A 24 -14.62 -18.27 -23.73
CA LEU A 24 -15.97 -18.09 -24.27
C LEU A 24 -17.01 -18.38 -23.17
N ALA A 25 -17.38 -17.35 -22.41
CA ALA A 25 -18.68 -17.27 -21.73
C ALA A 25 -18.96 -15.81 -21.32
N THR A 26 -19.81 -15.17 -22.14
CA THR A 26 -20.92 -14.28 -21.77
C THR A 26 -20.69 -13.22 -20.69
N ALA A 27 -20.88 -11.95 -21.08
CA ALA A 27 -20.96 -10.78 -20.22
C ALA A 27 -21.91 -10.99 -19.03
N GLN A 28 -21.35 -11.10 -17.83
CA GLN A 28 -22.01 -10.75 -16.58
C GLN A 28 -21.16 -9.69 -15.90
N ASN A 29 -21.80 -8.56 -15.59
CA ASN A 29 -21.20 -7.41 -14.96
C ASN A 29 -20.89 -7.76 -13.50
N ASP A 30 -19.65 -8.18 -13.23
CA ASP A 30 -19.22 -8.69 -11.94
C ASP A 30 -18.78 -7.51 -11.05
N SER A 31 -19.70 -7.04 -10.20
CA SER A 31 -19.49 -5.96 -9.21
C SER A 31 -18.26 -6.14 -8.32
N SER A 32 -17.69 -7.34 -8.24
CA SER A 32 -16.45 -7.62 -7.51
C SER A 32 -15.20 -7.05 -8.19
N LYS A 33 -15.16 -6.99 -9.53
CA LYS A 33 -14.01 -6.49 -10.30
C LYS A 33 -13.92 -4.97 -10.33
N SER A 34 -15.06 -4.27 -10.36
CA SER A 34 -15.09 -2.80 -10.29
C SER A 34 -14.57 -2.30 -8.94
N LYS A 35 -14.97 -2.96 -7.85
CA LYS A 35 -14.45 -2.66 -6.51
C LYS A 35 -12.94 -2.93 -6.37
N GLU A 36 -12.44 -4.04 -6.93
CA GLU A 36 -11.00 -4.32 -6.95
C GLU A 36 -10.21 -3.25 -7.74
N LYS A 37 -10.74 -2.77 -8.88
CA LYS A 37 -10.16 -1.65 -9.65
C LYS A 37 -10.10 -0.38 -8.81
N GLN A 38 -11.19 -0.01 -8.13
CA GLN A 38 -11.28 1.20 -7.30
C GLN A 38 -10.31 1.16 -6.10
N ASP A 39 -10.31 0.05 -5.34
CA ASP A 39 -9.42 -0.14 -4.19
C ASP A 39 -7.94 -0.13 -4.62
N PHE A 40 -7.65 -0.64 -5.82
CA PHE A 40 -6.29 -0.62 -6.35
C PHE A 40 -5.84 0.78 -6.79
N LEU A 41 -6.68 1.53 -7.52
CA LEU A 41 -6.32 2.88 -8.01
C LEU A 41 -6.21 3.93 -6.88
N THR A 42 -6.98 3.76 -5.80
CA THR A 42 -6.90 4.61 -4.59
C THR A 42 -5.66 4.36 -3.73
N SER A 43 -4.94 3.25 -3.95
CA SER A 43 -3.73 2.91 -3.17
C SER A 43 -2.47 3.70 -3.58
N PHE A 44 -2.53 4.47 -4.67
CA PHE A 44 -1.37 5.18 -5.23
C PHE A 44 -1.30 6.65 -4.78
N LYS A 45 -0.08 7.17 -4.67
CA LYS A 45 0.21 8.60 -4.51
C LYS A 45 0.81 9.16 -5.80
N ALA A 46 0.61 10.45 -6.05
CA ALA A 46 1.24 11.14 -7.18
C ALA A 46 2.78 11.09 -7.04
N GLY A 47 3.49 10.99 -8.17
CA GLY A 47 4.96 10.97 -8.19
C GLY A 47 5.56 9.93 -9.11
N LYS A 48 6.79 9.49 -8.83
CA LYS A 48 7.52 8.53 -9.66
C LYS A 48 7.21 7.08 -9.25
N LEU A 49 6.89 6.23 -10.21
CA LEU A 49 6.82 4.78 -10.01
C LEU A 49 8.15 4.13 -10.40
N ARG A 50 8.65 3.21 -9.56
CA ARG A 50 9.88 2.48 -9.86
C ARG A 50 9.68 1.59 -11.11
N LYS A 51 10.59 1.70 -12.09
CA LYS A 51 10.51 0.89 -13.31
C LYS A 51 10.48 -0.61 -13.02
N ASN A 52 11.27 -1.12 -12.08
CA ASN A 52 11.31 -2.55 -11.72
C ASN A 52 10.03 -3.10 -11.05
N ALA A 53 9.02 -2.28 -10.77
CA ALA A 53 7.73 -2.72 -10.22
C ALA A 53 6.83 -3.42 -11.28
N LYS A 54 7.38 -4.38 -12.03
CA LYS A 54 6.70 -5.05 -13.16
C LYS A 54 5.32 -5.62 -12.79
N ALA A 55 5.16 -6.18 -11.59
CA ALA A 55 3.87 -6.70 -11.14
C ALA A 55 2.79 -5.60 -10.94
N LYS A 56 3.18 -4.41 -10.46
CA LYS A 56 2.27 -3.26 -10.33
C LYS A 56 1.92 -2.69 -11.71
N ILE A 57 2.92 -2.59 -12.59
CA ILE A 57 2.74 -2.11 -13.96
C ILE A 57 1.84 -3.06 -14.77
N ALA A 58 1.99 -4.38 -14.61
CA ALA A 58 1.11 -5.37 -15.24
C ALA A 58 -0.34 -5.23 -14.78
N LYS A 59 -0.56 -5.00 -13.48
CA LYS A 59 -1.90 -4.72 -12.94
C LYS A 59 -2.48 -3.40 -13.48
N LEU A 60 -1.68 -2.34 -13.53
CA LEU A 60 -2.08 -1.06 -14.13
C LEU A 60 -2.45 -1.23 -15.61
N LEU A 61 -1.64 -1.95 -16.40
CA LEU A 61 -1.94 -2.25 -17.80
C LEU A 61 -3.25 -3.06 -17.95
N GLY A 62 -3.51 -3.97 -17.01
CA GLY A 62 -4.76 -4.72 -16.94
C GLY A 62 -5.98 -3.83 -16.74
N PHE A 63 -5.89 -2.86 -15.83
CA PHE A 63 -6.97 -1.92 -15.48
C PHE A 63 -7.05 -0.66 -16.34
N ALA A 64 -6.08 -0.42 -17.22
CA ALA A 64 -6.06 0.76 -18.09
C ALA A 64 -7.21 0.72 -19.10
N ASP A 65 -7.96 1.82 -19.16
CA ASP A 65 -9.10 2.01 -20.07
C ASP A 65 -8.62 2.46 -21.46
N SER A 66 -7.56 3.28 -21.51
CA SER A 66 -6.84 3.59 -22.74
C SER A 66 -5.33 3.44 -22.58
N LEU A 67 -4.66 3.09 -23.67
CA LEU A 67 -3.21 3.01 -23.78
C LEU A 67 -2.78 3.75 -25.05
N ILE A 68 -2.16 4.91 -24.88
CA ILE A 68 -1.84 5.83 -25.97
C ILE A 68 -0.33 6.05 -26.02
N LEU A 69 0.28 5.88 -27.19
CA LEU A 69 1.66 6.24 -27.48
C LEU A 69 1.70 7.65 -28.09
N LYS A 70 2.33 8.58 -27.37
CA LYS A 70 2.66 9.91 -27.85
C LYS A 70 4.11 9.91 -28.31
N THR A 71 4.33 10.29 -29.58
CA THR A 71 5.68 10.39 -30.15
C THR A 71 5.95 11.81 -30.62
N GLN A 72 7.23 12.18 -30.72
CA GLN A 72 7.64 13.48 -31.23
C GLN A 72 8.56 13.31 -32.44
N SER A 73 8.44 14.21 -33.42
CA SER A 73 9.34 14.28 -34.57
C SER A 73 10.07 15.62 -34.62
N MET A 74 11.30 15.63 -35.11
CA MET A 74 12.10 16.85 -35.25
C MET A 74 11.94 17.39 -36.67
N GLY A 75 11.50 18.64 -36.78
CA GLY A 75 11.42 19.35 -38.05
C GLY A 75 12.80 19.76 -38.58
N MET A 76 12.83 20.21 -39.83
CA MET A 76 14.05 20.74 -40.48
C MET A 76 14.56 22.03 -39.81
N ASP A 77 13.74 22.64 -38.97
CA ASP A 77 13.98 23.83 -38.15
C ASP A 77 14.53 23.50 -36.74
N ASP A 78 14.95 22.25 -36.50
CA ASP A 78 15.37 21.72 -35.19
C ASP A 78 14.30 21.86 -34.09
N CYS A 79 13.04 22.11 -34.47
CA CYS A 79 11.91 22.18 -33.56
C CYS A 79 11.24 20.80 -33.43
N PHE A 80 10.96 20.38 -32.19
CA PHE A 80 10.17 19.18 -31.93
C PHE A 80 8.68 19.46 -32.12
N ARG A 81 8.01 18.56 -32.82
CA ARG A 81 6.56 18.59 -33.06
C ARG A 81 5.96 17.30 -32.52
N SER A 82 4.90 17.43 -31.73
CA SER A 82 4.11 16.30 -31.26
C SER A 82 3.41 15.65 -32.46
N ASN A 83 3.63 14.35 -32.65
CA ASN A 83 2.88 13.58 -33.64
C ASN A 83 1.48 13.26 -33.08
N GLU A 84 0.55 12.92 -33.96
CA GLU A 84 -0.78 12.48 -33.54
C GLU A 84 -0.66 11.25 -32.61
N PRO A 85 -1.36 11.24 -31.45
CA PRO A 85 -1.31 10.12 -30.53
C PRO A 85 -1.85 8.84 -31.16
N VAL A 86 -1.14 7.73 -31.00
CA VAL A 86 -1.52 6.43 -31.57
C VAL A 86 -1.91 5.47 -30.45
N THR A 87 -3.07 4.81 -30.58
CA THR A 87 -3.46 3.75 -29.64
C THR A 87 -2.47 2.58 -29.74
N MET A 88 -1.88 2.19 -28.61
CA MET A 88 -0.94 1.07 -28.50
C MET A 88 -1.68 -0.17 -28.02
N ASP A 89 -1.40 -1.33 -28.61
CA ASP A 89 -1.95 -2.59 -28.11
C ASP A 89 -1.23 -3.04 -26.83
N LYS A 90 -1.97 -3.67 -25.91
CA LYS A 90 -1.42 -4.14 -24.62
C LYS A 90 -0.33 -5.20 -24.82
N SER A 91 -0.35 -5.94 -25.93
CA SER A 91 0.67 -6.95 -26.25
C SER A 91 2.03 -6.33 -26.63
N GLU A 92 2.03 -5.13 -27.23
CA GLU A 92 3.24 -4.44 -27.70
C GLU A 92 3.94 -3.63 -26.58
N PHE A 93 3.22 -3.35 -25.49
CA PHE A 93 3.73 -2.56 -24.37
C PHE A 93 5.05 -3.09 -23.80
N TRP A 94 5.16 -4.40 -23.59
CA TRP A 94 6.33 -4.99 -22.96
C TRP A 94 7.57 -4.95 -23.86
N ASP A 95 7.39 -5.11 -25.17
CA ASP A 95 8.49 -4.98 -26.14
C ASP A 95 9.02 -3.54 -26.16
N TRP A 96 8.14 -2.54 -26.17
CA TRP A 96 8.51 -1.13 -26.06
C TRP A 96 9.19 -0.82 -24.73
N TYR A 97 8.65 -1.35 -23.62
CA TYR A 97 9.15 -1.15 -22.28
C TYR A 97 10.57 -1.71 -22.11
N GLU A 98 10.85 -2.91 -22.64
CA GLU A 98 12.16 -3.54 -22.53
C GLU A 98 13.21 -2.83 -23.39
N LYS A 99 12.81 -2.38 -24.59
CA LYS A 99 13.67 -1.58 -25.47
C LYS A 99 14.13 -0.27 -24.81
N ASN A 100 13.25 0.38 -24.03
CA ASN A 100 13.50 1.69 -23.43
C ASN A 100 13.86 1.63 -21.93
N TYR A 101 13.95 0.44 -21.33
CA TYR A 101 14.10 0.24 -19.87
C TYR A 101 15.26 1.01 -19.23
N ARG A 102 16.34 1.23 -19.98
CA ARG A 102 17.56 1.87 -19.47
C ARG A 102 17.31 3.28 -18.96
N ASP A 103 16.68 4.11 -19.78
CA ASP A 103 16.54 5.55 -19.55
C ASP A 103 15.10 5.96 -19.18
N MET A 104 14.16 5.01 -19.23
CA MET A 104 12.75 5.20 -18.95
C MET A 104 12.42 5.64 -17.51
N VAL A 105 11.43 6.51 -17.39
CA VAL A 105 10.85 7.02 -16.14
C VAL A 105 9.33 6.87 -16.16
N ILE A 106 8.73 6.50 -15.03
CA ILE A 106 7.28 6.34 -14.89
C ILE A 106 6.74 7.38 -13.90
N LEU A 107 5.72 8.11 -14.33
CA LEU A 107 5.07 9.19 -13.58
C LEU A 107 3.60 8.85 -13.32
N LEU A 108 3.14 9.10 -12.10
CA LEU A 108 1.78 8.87 -11.62
C LEU A 108 1.10 10.20 -11.35
N THR A 109 -0.09 10.39 -11.90
CA THR A 109 -0.96 11.54 -11.66
C THR A 109 -2.20 11.07 -10.91
N VAL A 110 -2.41 11.64 -9.72
CA VAL A 110 -3.54 11.33 -8.84
C VAL A 110 -4.42 12.57 -8.74
N HIS A 111 -5.74 12.40 -8.89
CA HIS A 111 -6.77 13.43 -8.71
C HIS A 111 -7.76 12.95 -7.64
N ASP A 112 -8.07 13.79 -6.65
CA ASP A 112 -8.97 13.45 -5.52
C ASP A 112 -8.66 12.10 -4.83
N GLY A 113 -7.37 11.77 -4.72
CA GLY A 113 -6.91 10.51 -4.11
C GLY A 113 -7.01 9.27 -5.00
N VAL A 114 -7.39 9.42 -6.27
CA VAL A 114 -7.51 8.33 -7.25
C VAL A 114 -6.49 8.49 -8.36
N LEU A 115 -5.80 7.40 -8.74
CA LEU A 115 -4.88 7.41 -9.87
C LEU A 115 -5.63 7.54 -11.20
N VAL A 116 -5.41 8.65 -11.91
CA VAL A 116 -6.10 8.97 -13.19
C VAL A 116 -5.20 8.72 -14.40
N LYS A 117 -3.88 8.92 -14.25
CA LYS A 117 -2.93 8.82 -15.37
C LYS A 117 -1.59 8.23 -14.94
N VAL A 118 -1.09 7.28 -15.73
CA VAL A 118 0.30 6.77 -15.66
C VAL A 118 1.00 7.13 -16.96
N GLN A 119 2.13 7.83 -16.88
CA GLN A 119 2.92 8.24 -18.04
C GLN A 119 4.29 7.57 -17.97
N VAL A 120 4.60 6.73 -18.95
CA VAL A 120 5.86 6.00 -19.09
C VAL A 120 6.68 6.69 -20.18
N CYS A 121 7.63 7.51 -19.76
CA CYS A 121 8.52 8.26 -20.66
C CYS A 121 9.77 7.43 -20.98
N ASP A 122 10.21 7.39 -22.23
CA ASP A 122 11.45 6.72 -22.62
C ASP A 122 12.73 7.42 -22.07
N CYS A 123 12.64 8.70 -21.69
CA CYS A 123 13.71 9.44 -21.06
C CYS A 123 13.20 10.57 -20.13
N ILE A 124 14.13 11.27 -19.45
CA ILE A 124 13.82 12.39 -18.53
C ILE A 124 13.69 13.76 -19.21
N TYR A 125 13.85 13.81 -20.53
CA TYR A 125 13.85 15.07 -21.28
C TYR A 125 12.46 15.40 -21.81
N HIS A 126 12.22 16.67 -22.13
CA HIS A 126 10.94 17.14 -22.67
C HIS A 126 10.58 16.53 -24.05
N PHE A 127 11.54 15.93 -24.74
CA PHE A 127 11.39 15.31 -26.06
C PHE A 127 11.17 13.79 -26.02
N SER A 128 10.63 13.24 -24.92
CA SER A 128 10.40 11.80 -24.76
C SER A 128 9.25 11.27 -25.62
N ASN A 129 9.34 10.00 -26.01
CA ASN A 129 8.16 9.24 -26.41
C ASN A 129 7.50 8.66 -25.16
N ASP A 130 6.20 8.88 -25.04
CA ASP A 130 5.46 8.60 -23.82
C ASP A 130 4.34 7.60 -24.08
N VAL A 131 4.33 6.52 -23.30
CA VAL A 131 3.15 5.64 -23.22
C VAL A 131 2.29 6.10 -22.05
N VAL A 132 1.09 6.55 -22.37
CA VAL A 132 0.12 7.11 -21.41
C VAL A 132 -1.00 6.10 -21.20
N MET A 133 -1.21 5.71 -19.94
CA MET A 133 -2.37 4.93 -19.48
C MET A 133 -3.34 5.87 -18.78
N THR A 134 -4.63 5.77 -19.11
CA THR A 134 -5.70 6.51 -18.42
C THR A 134 -6.67 5.56 -17.73
N PHE A 135 -7.26 6.03 -16.63
CA PHE A 135 -8.18 5.27 -15.80
C PHE A 135 -9.44 6.08 -15.50
N SER A 136 -10.62 5.48 -15.70
CA SER A 136 -11.95 5.99 -15.32
C SER A 136 -12.56 5.14 -14.19
N LEU A 137 -13.37 5.79 -13.36
CA LEU A 137 -14.19 5.13 -12.33
C LEU A 137 -15.57 4.82 -12.93
N ASP A 138 -16.05 3.59 -12.76
CA ASP A 138 -17.31 3.11 -13.37
C ASP A 138 -18.61 3.63 -12.70
N GLU A 139 -18.54 4.74 -11.97
CA GLU A 139 -19.72 5.47 -11.47
C GLU A 139 -19.57 6.95 -11.78
N LEU A 140 -19.68 7.28 -13.06
CA LEU A 140 -20.20 8.52 -13.63
C LEU A 140 -20.25 8.30 -15.14
N GLY A 141 -21.39 8.63 -15.75
CA GLY A 141 -21.61 8.50 -17.19
C GLY A 141 -20.49 9.16 -17.98
N ALA A 142 -20.22 8.61 -19.16
CA ALA A 142 -19.20 9.09 -20.07
C ALA A 142 -19.39 10.59 -20.39
N GLU A 143 -18.56 11.43 -19.78
CA GLU A 143 -18.17 12.72 -20.31
C GLU A 143 -16.64 12.74 -20.44
N GLU A 144 -16.22 13.16 -21.62
CA GLU A 144 -14.89 12.96 -22.18
C GLU A 144 -13.82 13.74 -21.42
N ALA A 145 -12.94 13.04 -20.72
CA ALA A 145 -11.70 13.62 -20.21
C ALA A 145 -10.68 13.80 -21.36
N SER A 146 -10.92 14.78 -22.24
CA SER A 146 -9.90 15.35 -23.10
C SER A 146 -9.11 16.39 -22.31
N PHE A 147 -7.89 16.02 -21.89
CA PHE A 147 -6.91 16.99 -21.42
C PHE A 147 -5.90 17.24 -22.53
N GLU A 148 -6.04 18.36 -23.23
CA GLU A 148 -4.87 19.09 -23.73
C GLU A 148 -5.16 20.59 -23.88
N ASN A 149 -4.09 21.35 -23.72
CA ASN A 149 -4.02 22.77 -23.44
C ASN A 149 -4.78 23.73 -24.38
N ASP A 150 -5.27 24.79 -23.75
CA ASP A 150 -5.33 26.18 -24.21
C ASP A 150 -6.54 26.64 -25.05
N SER A 151 -7.09 27.77 -24.58
CA SER A 151 -7.93 28.74 -25.29
C SER A 151 -9.41 28.42 -25.61
N LEU A 152 -10.26 28.92 -24.71
CA LEU A 152 -11.38 29.85 -24.95
C LEU A 152 -12.46 29.54 -26.02
N VAL A 153 -13.69 29.45 -25.48
CA VAL A 153 -15.02 29.71 -26.07
C VAL A 153 -15.61 28.58 -26.93
N VAL A 154 -16.69 27.94 -26.44
CA VAL A 154 -18.01 27.86 -27.13
C VAL A 154 -19.11 27.62 -26.08
N ASP A 155 -20.19 28.41 -26.17
CA ASP A 155 -21.46 28.27 -25.47
C ASP A 155 -22.26 27.04 -25.93
N GLU A 156 -22.82 26.26 -25.01
CA GLU A 156 -23.97 25.39 -25.28
C GLU A 156 -25.18 25.87 -24.48
N VAL A 157 -26.26 26.15 -25.21
CA VAL A 157 -27.50 26.75 -24.71
C VAL A 157 -28.42 25.65 -24.18
N GLU A 158 -28.50 25.48 -22.86
CA GLU A 158 -29.64 24.86 -22.20
C GLU A 158 -30.78 25.89 -22.05
N GLU A 159 -32.03 25.46 -22.26
CA GLU A 159 -33.23 26.29 -22.12
C GLU A 159 -33.31 26.91 -20.72
N VAL A 160 -33.01 28.21 -20.64
CA VAL A 160 -33.16 29.00 -19.41
C VAL A 160 -34.66 29.16 -19.11
N LYS A 161 -35.20 28.33 -18.21
CA LYS A 161 -36.40 28.73 -17.44
C LYS A 161 -36.03 30.03 -16.72
N GLU A 162 -36.78 31.10 -16.96
CA GLU A 162 -36.58 32.38 -16.24
C GLU A 162 -36.48 32.12 -14.74
N GLU A 163 -35.36 32.52 -14.12
CA GLU A 163 -35.17 32.36 -12.68
C GLU A 163 -36.26 33.13 -11.93
N VAL A 164 -37.09 32.40 -11.17
CA VAL A 164 -38.08 33.01 -10.29
C VAL A 164 -37.34 33.80 -9.20
N LEU A 165 -37.39 35.14 -9.31
CA LEU A 165 -36.81 36.04 -8.32
C LEU A 165 -37.60 35.98 -7.01
N LEU A 166 -36.99 35.45 -5.95
CA LEU A 166 -37.59 35.41 -4.61
C LEU A 166 -37.55 36.80 -3.94
N ALA A 167 -38.52 37.11 -3.08
CA ALA A 167 -38.50 38.36 -2.32
C ALA A 167 -37.29 38.44 -1.38
N PRO A 168 -36.62 39.61 -1.27
CA PRO A 168 -35.53 39.81 -0.32
C PRO A 168 -36.06 40.03 1.10
N PHE A 169 -35.24 39.70 2.10
CA PHE A 169 -35.60 39.87 3.51
C PHE A 169 -35.47 41.32 4.02
N ASP A 170 -34.94 42.24 3.21
CA ASP A 170 -34.60 43.63 3.55
C ASP A 170 -35.72 44.38 4.30
N LYS A 171 -36.99 44.13 3.94
CA LYS A 171 -38.17 44.75 4.57
C LYS A 171 -38.26 44.46 6.08
N TYR A 172 -37.75 43.32 6.52
CA TYR A 172 -37.85 42.82 7.89
C TYR A 172 -36.54 42.98 8.69
N GLU A 173 -35.48 43.55 8.10
CA GLU A 173 -34.20 43.74 8.80
C GLU A 173 -34.29 44.69 10.00
N SER A 174 -35.22 45.65 9.96
CA SER A 174 -35.44 46.66 11.00
C SER A 174 -36.22 46.17 12.23
N LEU A 175 -36.69 44.91 12.23
CA LEU A 175 -37.41 44.33 13.37
C LEU A 175 -36.49 44.16 14.59
N VAL A 176 -36.99 44.61 15.75
CA VAL A 176 -36.24 44.60 17.02
C VAL A 176 -36.43 43.28 17.78
N ASN A 177 -37.61 42.67 17.68
CA ASN A 177 -37.93 41.44 18.39
C ASN A 177 -37.32 40.24 17.68
N THR A 178 -36.62 39.40 18.43
CA THR A 178 -35.97 38.20 17.90
C THR A 178 -36.33 36.97 18.73
N ALA A 179 -36.38 35.80 18.08
CA ALA A 179 -36.59 34.53 18.75
C ALA A 179 -35.64 33.46 18.21
N THR A 180 -34.97 32.74 19.10
CA THR A 180 -34.02 31.69 18.72
C THR A 180 -34.75 30.36 18.52
N VAL A 181 -34.64 29.78 17.33
CA VAL A 181 -35.28 28.50 16.98
C VAL A 181 -34.33 27.35 17.26
N LYS A 182 -34.76 26.40 18.09
CA LYS A 182 -34.03 25.17 18.42
C LYS A 182 -34.19 24.12 17.32
N GLN A 183 -35.42 23.85 16.90
CA GLN A 183 -35.73 22.94 15.78
C GLN A 183 -37.15 23.17 15.25
N ILE A 184 -37.40 22.71 14.02
CA ILE A 184 -38.70 22.77 13.35
C ILE A 184 -39.12 21.34 13.00
N VAL A 185 -40.23 20.86 13.55
CA VAL A 185 -40.74 19.52 13.27
C VAL A 185 -41.94 19.61 12.34
N ILE A 186 -41.90 18.93 11.19
CA ILE A 186 -43.00 18.94 10.22
C ILE A 186 -44.17 18.10 10.75
N ASP A 187 -45.34 18.71 10.83
CA ASP A 187 -46.60 18.01 11.14
C ASP A 187 -47.15 17.38 9.85
N TRP A 188 -47.27 18.19 8.79
CA TRP A 188 -47.54 17.72 7.42
C TRP A 188 -47.12 18.78 6.39
N SER A 189 -46.84 18.37 5.14
CA SER A 189 -46.47 19.28 4.04
C SER A 189 -47.11 18.89 2.70
N GLU A 190 -47.51 19.88 1.90
CA GLU A 190 -47.90 19.70 0.49
C GLU A 190 -46.69 19.61 -0.46
N SER A 191 -45.52 20.11 -0.03
CA SER A 191 -44.25 20.02 -0.76
C SER A 191 -43.63 18.62 -0.70
N ASN A 192 -43.05 18.17 -1.81
CA ASN A 192 -42.29 16.91 -1.91
C ASN A 192 -40.90 16.97 -1.24
N LEU A 193 -40.45 18.16 -0.80
CA LEU A 193 -39.13 18.36 -0.18
C LEU A 193 -39.13 18.11 1.34
N PHE A 194 -40.32 18.02 1.94
CA PHE A 194 -40.52 17.79 3.38
C PHE A 194 -41.27 16.47 3.59
N SER A 195 -40.90 15.71 4.63
CA SER A 195 -41.61 14.51 5.06
C SER A 195 -42.19 14.71 6.46
N ASP A 196 -43.36 14.11 6.69
CA ASP A 196 -44.09 14.23 7.95
C ASP A 196 -43.28 13.62 9.11
N GLY A 197 -43.14 14.36 10.21
CA GLY A 197 -42.39 13.97 11.40
C GLY A 197 -40.90 14.30 11.36
N ASP A 198 -40.36 14.79 10.24
CA ASP A 198 -38.96 15.19 10.16
C ASP A 198 -38.68 16.47 10.96
N ALA A 199 -37.49 16.52 11.58
CA ALA A 199 -36.98 17.70 12.27
C ALA A 199 -35.88 18.39 11.44
N TYR A 200 -36.00 19.70 11.30
CA TYR A 200 -35.09 20.56 10.54
C TYR A 200 -34.52 21.68 11.41
N THR A 201 -33.29 22.11 11.10
CA THR A 201 -32.79 23.39 11.61
C THR A 201 -33.45 24.54 10.83
N LEU A 202 -33.44 25.76 11.40
CA LEU A 202 -34.01 26.92 10.74
C LEU A 202 -33.39 27.17 9.34
N ASP A 203 -32.07 27.02 9.24
CA ASP A 203 -31.35 27.21 7.98
C ASP A 203 -31.73 26.14 6.94
N ASP A 204 -31.75 24.86 7.34
CA ASP A 204 -32.09 23.75 6.44
C ASP A 204 -33.53 23.84 5.95
N TYR A 205 -34.47 24.19 6.85
CA TYR A 205 -35.86 24.43 6.50
C TYR A 205 -35.98 25.58 5.49
N ASN A 206 -35.29 26.70 5.75
CA ASN A 206 -35.32 27.87 4.86
C ASN A 206 -34.72 27.55 3.49
N THR A 207 -33.66 26.75 3.40
CA THR A 207 -33.09 26.32 2.11
C THR A 207 -34.08 25.49 1.29
N LYS A 208 -34.73 24.51 1.92
CA LYS A 208 -35.76 23.69 1.25
C LYS A 208 -36.99 24.50 0.87
N ALA A 209 -37.44 25.41 1.74
CA ALA A 209 -38.55 26.30 1.45
C ALA A 209 -38.25 27.24 0.26
N MET A 210 -37.01 27.72 0.12
CA MET A 210 -36.63 28.51 -1.06
C MET A 210 -36.64 27.70 -2.35
N GLN A 211 -36.26 26.41 -2.30
CA GLN A 211 -36.35 25.51 -3.45
C GLN A 211 -37.81 25.32 -3.86
N GLU A 212 -38.68 25.01 -2.89
CA GLU A 212 -40.12 24.90 -3.13
C GLU A 212 -40.71 26.21 -3.67
N ALA A 213 -40.35 27.37 -3.11
CA ALA A 213 -40.84 28.67 -3.55
C ALA A 213 -40.46 28.99 -5.01
N ARG A 214 -39.28 28.54 -5.47
CA ARG A 214 -38.87 28.65 -6.87
C ARG A 214 -39.68 27.74 -7.78
N GLU A 215 -40.04 26.55 -7.32
CA GLU A 215 -40.87 25.61 -8.06
C GLU A 215 -42.33 26.05 -8.15
N VAL A 216 -42.90 26.57 -7.05
CA VAL A 216 -44.25 27.15 -7.04
C VAL A 216 -44.30 28.36 -7.98
N GLY A 217 -43.34 29.28 -7.88
CA GLY A 217 -43.28 30.47 -8.71
C GLY A 217 -44.16 31.61 -8.21
N ARG A 218 -43.91 32.85 -8.69
CA ARG A 218 -44.71 34.02 -8.28
C ARG A 218 -46.09 34.01 -8.95
N ASN A 219 -47.14 34.31 -8.18
CA ASN A 219 -48.56 34.32 -8.60
C ASN A 219 -49.20 32.96 -8.95
N ASN A 220 -48.56 31.84 -8.61
CA ASN A 220 -49.08 30.49 -8.89
C ASN A 220 -49.73 29.81 -7.68
N GLY A 221 -49.97 30.54 -6.59
CA GLY A 221 -50.46 30.00 -5.33
C GLY A 221 -49.33 29.80 -4.32
N TYR A 222 -49.56 28.93 -3.34
CA TYR A 222 -48.62 28.62 -2.27
C TYR A 222 -48.69 27.13 -1.90
N SER A 223 -47.57 26.58 -1.45
CA SER A 223 -47.46 25.22 -0.91
C SER A 223 -47.57 25.28 0.62
N LYS A 224 -48.52 24.55 1.22
CA LYS A 224 -48.73 24.62 2.67
C LYS A 224 -47.84 23.63 3.42
N THR A 225 -47.16 24.13 4.44
CA THR A 225 -46.43 23.29 5.39
C THR A 225 -46.84 23.65 6.81
N MET A 226 -47.37 22.68 7.54
CA MET A 226 -47.66 22.78 8.98
C MET A 226 -46.48 22.21 9.78
N MET A 227 -46.09 22.93 10.82
CA MET A 227 -44.94 22.55 11.64
C MET A 227 -45.14 22.93 13.11
N TYR A 228 -44.31 22.32 13.96
CA TYR A 228 -44.07 22.74 15.33
C TYR A 228 -42.69 23.40 15.42
N ILE A 229 -42.65 24.66 15.83
CA ILE A 229 -41.44 25.43 16.08
C ILE A 229 -41.12 25.30 17.56
N GLU A 230 -39.99 24.69 17.88
CA GLU A 230 -39.46 24.64 19.24
C GLU A 230 -38.44 25.77 19.41
N PHE A 231 -38.68 26.66 20.35
CA PHE A 231 -37.78 27.77 20.67
C PHE A 231 -36.74 27.38 21.73
N GLU A 232 -35.64 28.14 21.80
CA GLU A 232 -34.61 27.95 22.84
C GLU A 232 -35.17 28.14 24.26
N SER A 233 -36.21 28.96 24.45
CA SER A 233 -36.91 29.14 25.73
C SER A 233 -37.63 27.86 26.22
N GLY A 234 -37.77 26.84 25.36
CA GLY A 234 -38.57 25.64 25.61
C GLY A 234 -40.03 25.78 25.22
N ASP A 235 -40.43 26.93 24.66
CA ASP A 235 -41.77 27.13 24.11
C ASP A 235 -41.94 26.35 22.81
N LEU A 236 -43.11 25.73 22.63
CA LEU A 236 -43.47 24.99 21.42
C LEU A 236 -44.68 25.68 20.78
N GLU A 237 -44.52 26.13 19.55
CA GLU A 237 -45.58 26.80 18.79
C GLU A 237 -45.94 25.98 17.55
N ARG A 238 -47.24 25.74 17.35
CA ARG A 238 -47.72 25.12 16.11
C ARG A 238 -48.00 26.23 15.10
N PHE A 239 -47.32 26.20 13.95
CA PHE A 239 -47.33 27.29 12.99
C PHE A 239 -47.53 26.77 11.56
N ARG A 240 -48.17 27.58 10.71
CA ARG A 240 -48.33 27.29 9.28
C ARG A 240 -47.44 28.21 8.49
N HIS A 241 -46.73 27.66 7.52
CA HIS A 241 -46.02 28.42 6.52
C HIS A 241 -46.64 28.16 5.14
N ASP A 242 -47.11 29.24 4.50
CA ASP A 242 -47.58 29.22 3.12
C ASP A 242 -46.39 29.63 2.23
N ILE A 243 -45.76 28.66 1.59
CA ILE A 243 -44.51 28.85 0.83
C ILE A 243 -44.84 29.35 -0.58
N ASP A 244 -44.38 30.55 -0.91
CA ASP A 244 -44.45 31.13 -2.25
C ASP A 244 -43.25 32.07 -2.52
N ALA A 245 -43.23 32.73 -3.69
CA ALA A 245 -42.14 33.62 -4.06
C ALA A 245 -42.06 34.92 -3.22
N ASP A 246 -43.12 35.32 -2.52
CA ASP A 246 -43.19 36.50 -1.66
C ASP A 246 -42.77 36.19 -0.21
N TYR A 247 -43.04 34.96 0.24
CA TYR A 247 -42.65 34.40 1.52
C TYR A 247 -41.83 33.11 1.33
N PRO A 248 -40.60 33.21 0.79
CA PRO A 248 -39.82 32.04 0.39
C PRO A 248 -39.17 31.28 1.55
N THR A 249 -39.19 31.85 2.76
CA THR A 249 -38.59 31.22 3.95
C THR A 249 -39.47 31.43 5.16
N LEU A 250 -39.33 30.56 6.17
CA LEU A 250 -40.06 30.70 7.42
C LEU A 250 -39.79 32.05 8.07
N ASN A 251 -38.56 32.57 7.95
CA ASN A 251 -38.23 33.90 8.46
C ASN A 251 -39.12 34.98 7.83
N HIS A 252 -39.39 34.92 6.51
CA HIS A 252 -40.24 35.91 5.84
C HIS A 252 -41.68 35.84 6.37
N TYR A 253 -42.26 34.64 6.37
CA TYR A 253 -43.66 34.47 6.74
C TYR A 253 -43.89 34.71 8.23
N TYR A 254 -43.00 34.19 9.09
CA TYR A 254 -43.06 34.41 10.53
C TYR A 254 -42.89 35.89 10.87
N ALA A 255 -41.90 36.58 10.28
CA ALA A 255 -41.73 38.02 10.49
C ALA A 255 -42.95 38.84 10.02
N ALA A 256 -43.61 38.43 8.94
CA ALA A 256 -44.81 39.09 8.43
C ALA A 256 -46.03 38.90 9.35
N VAL A 257 -46.15 37.75 10.02
CA VAL A 257 -47.31 37.40 10.85
C VAL A 257 -47.13 37.81 12.31
N SER A 258 -45.94 37.63 12.87
CA SER A 258 -45.67 37.80 14.30
C SER A 258 -44.79 39.01 14.64
N GLU A 259 -44.28 39.74 13.66
CA GLU A 259 -43.34 40.86 13.82
C GLU A 259 -42.05 40.47 14.60
N ILE A 260 -41.67 39.19 14.53
CA ILE A 260 -40.48 38.64 15.20
C ILE A 260 -39.51 38.04 14.17
N LYS A 261 -38.23 38.35 14.32
CA LYS A 261 -37.15 37.78 13.51
C LYS A 261 -36.65 36.48 14.12
N LEU A 262 -36.79 35.39 13.38
CA LEU A 262 -36.24 34.09 13.78
C LEU A 262 -34.71 34.08 13.59
N ILE A 263 -34.01 33.60 14.62
CA ILE A 263 -32.55 33.41 14.63
C ILE A 263 -32.28 31.91 14.74
N ALA A 264 -31.39 31.40 13.87
CA ALA A 264 -30.96 30.00 13.95
C ALA A 264 -30.13 29.80 15.23
N LEU A 265 -30.36 28.70 15.95
CA LEU A 265 -29.51 28.30 17.06
C LEU A 265 -28.06 28.18 16.56
N SER A 266 -27.18 29.06 17.02
CA SER A 266 -25.78 29.05 16.58
C SER A 266 -25.17 27.69 16.90
N LYS A 267 -24.78 26.93 15.87
CA LYS A 267 -24.02 25.69 16.06
C LYS A 267 -22.74 26.05 16.81
N VAL A 268 -22.47 25.39 17.94
CA VAL A 268 -21.24 25.60 18.68
C VAL A 268 -20.07 25.25 17.75
N ARG A 269 -19.30 26.27 17.34
CA ARG A 269 -18.12 26.08 16.52
C ARG A 269 -16.90 26.02 17.43
N PHE A 270 -16.20 24.89 17.40
CA PHE A 270 -14.92 24.73 18.06
C PHE A 270 -13.81 25.00 17.04
N THR A 271 -12.76 25.71 17.43
CA THR A 271 -11.57 25.86 16.58
C THR A 271 -10.86 24.51 16.46
N PHE A 272 -10.11 24.30 15.37
CA PHE A 272 -9.29 23.09 15.21
C PHE A 272 -8.38 22.84 16.43
N GLU A 273 -7.84 23.91 17.02
CA GLU A 273 -7.01 23.84 18.23
C GLU A 273 -7.81 23.38 19.45
N GLN A 274 -9.03 23.88 19.65
CA GLN A 274 -9.92 23.44 20.73
C GLN A 274 -10.33 21.97 20.56
N VAL A 275 -10.61 21.53 19.33
CA VAL A 275 -10.93 20.13 19.03
C VAL A 275 -9.71 19.24 19.24
N THR A 276 -8.52 19.67 18.81
CA THR A 276 -7.27 18.92 18.99
C THR A 276 -6.94 18.79 20.47
N LYS A 277 -7.08 19.88 21.23
CA LYS A 277 -6.88 19.88 22.68
C LYS A 277 -7.88 18.98 23.39
N ALA A 278 -9.16 19.05 23.03
CA ALA A 278 -10.19 18.18 23.60
C ALA A 278 -9.96 16.70 23.28
N LEU A 279 -9.48 16.38 22.07
CA LEU A 279 -9.11 15.01 21.68
C LEU A 279 -7.86 14.51 22.43
N ILE A 280 -6.86 15.37 22.63
CA ILE A 280 -5.67 15.07 23.45
C ILE A 280 -6.09 14.86 24.91
N ASP A 281 -7.02 15.67 25.42
CA ASP A 281 -7.58 15.59 26.76
C ASP A 281 -8.61 14.44 26.93
N GLY A 282 -8.88 13.67 25.86
CA GLY A 282 -9.67 12.43 25.91
C GLY A 282 -11.18 12.56 25.71
N TYR A 283 -11.69 13.71 25.25
CA TYR A 283 -13.10 13.90 24.93
C TYR A 283 -13.43 13.34 23.53
N LEU A 284 -14.36 12.38 23.41
CA LEU A 284 -14.81 11.82 22.13
C LEU A 284 -15.89 12.68 21.47
N SER A 285 -15.88 12.73 20.14
CA SER A 285 -16.81 13.47 19.27
C SER A 285 -18.30 13.27 19.65
N PRO A 286 -19.13 14.33 19.69
CA PRO A 286 -20.51 14.28 20.16
C PRO A 286 -21.51 13.56 19.23
N LEU A 287 -21.06 12.95 18.11
CA LEU A 287 -21.94 12.33 17.11
C LEU A 287 -22.42 10.91 17.43
N ASN A 288 -22.01 10.32 18.56
CA ASN A 288 -22.49 9.00 19.02
C ASN A 288 -22.90 9.08 20.50
N SER A 289 -24.13 9.52 20.78
CA SER A 289 -24.65 9.59 22.16
C SER A 289 -25.62 8.44 22.44
N ASP A 290 -25.14 7.42 23.16
CA ASP A 290 -25.99 6.60 24.05
C ASP A 290 -25.20 5.83 25.12
N GLU A 291 -23.87 5.87 25.13
CA GLU A 291 -23.09 5.18 26.16
C GLU A 291 -22.60 6.12 27.25
N LYS A 292 -22.86 5.71 28.51
CA LYS A 292 -22.27 6.26 29.74
C LYS A 292 -20.81 6.62 29.49
N LYS A 293 -20.42 7.84 29.92
CA LYS A 293 -19.04 8.37 29.91
C LYS A 293 -18.02 7.23 29.85
N PRO A 294 -17.24 7.08 28.76
CA PRO A 294 -16.20 6.08 28.77
C PRO A 294 -15.25 6.46 29.91
N THR A 295 -15.06 5.54 30.85
CA THR A 295 -13.80 5.51 31.60
C THR A 295 -12.69 5.73 30.57
N PRO A 296 -11.74 6.66 30.81
CA PRO A 296 -10.63 6.87 29.89
C PRO A 296 -10.12 5.49 29.49
N PRO A 297 -9.98 5.19 28.18
CA PRO A 297 -9.48 3.89 27.77
C PRO A 297 -8.23 3.61 28.60
N PRO A 298 -8.12 2.42 29.22
CA PRO A 298 -6.94 2.08 30.00
C PRO A 298 -5.74 2.53 29.18
N GLU A 299 -4.84 3.33 29.74
CA GLU A 299 -3.64 3.75 29.02
C GLU A 299 -3.07 2.48 28.40
N ASP A 300 -3.13 2.39 27.06
CA ASP A 300 -2.70 1.22 26.33
C ASP A 300 -1.18 1.28 26.32
N LYS A 301 -0.61 0.95 27.47
CA LYS A 301 0.84 0.91 27.72
C LYS A 301 1.47 -0.28 27.01
N THR A 302 0.74 -0.98 26.16
CA THR A 302 1.29 -2.07 25.35
C THR A 302 2.32 -1.50 24.37
N ARG A 303 3.32 -2.32 24.05
CA ARG A 303 4.33 -2.03 23.03
C ARG A 303 3.64 -1.97 21.67
N LYS A 304 3.15 -0.77 21.31
CA LYS A 304 2.52 -0.53 20.02
C LYS A 304 3.46 -0.95 18.91
N VAL A 305 2.91 -1.72 17.97
CA VAL A 305 3.59 -2.17 16.74
C VAL A 305 4.19 -0.99 15.95
N VAL A 306 3.62 0.21 16.13
CA VAL A 306 4.10 1.48 15.55
C VAL A 306 5.54 1.84 15.98
N ALA A 307 6.01 1.39 17.15
CA ALA A 307 7.40 1.60 17.60
C ALA A 307 8.45 0.81 16.78
N LEU A 308 8.02 -0.04 15.83
CA LEU A 308 8.90 -0.87 15.01
C LEU A 308 9.27 -0.25 13.65
N GLY A 309 8.80 0.99 13.39
CA GLY A 309 9.03 1.73 12.14
C GLY A 309 8.34 1.07 10.94
N ASP A 310 8.47 1.67 9.74
CA ASP A 310 7.97 1.04 8.52
C ASP A 310 8.90 -0.13 8.12
N TYR A 311 8.52 -1.34 8.55
CA TYR A 311 9.24 -2.57 8.24
C TYR A 311 9.42 -2.76 6.73
N GLN A 312 8.42 -2.42 5.92
CA GLN A 312 8.47 -2.60 4.47
C GLN A 312 9.48 -1.64 3.85
N GLU A 313 9.44 -0.37 4.25
CA GLU A 313 10.42 0.64 3.84
C GLU A 313 11.84 0.18 4.16
N ARG A 314 12.10 -0.34 5.37
CA ARG A 314 13.44 -0.87 5.73
C ARG A 314 13.89 -2.05 4.87
N GLN A 315 12.99 -2.93 4.46
CA GLN A 315 13.33 -4.02 3.53
C GLN A 315 13.63 -3.47 2.14
N GLU A 316 12.86 -2.48 1.68
CA GLU A 316 13.03 -1.81 0.39
C GLU A 316 14.36 -1.04 0.33
N GLU A 317 14.66 -0.19 1.30
CA GLU A 317 15.94 0.52 1.37
C GLU A 317 17.14 -0.42 1.35
N LYS A 318 17.03 -1.55 2.05
CA LYS A 318 18.09 -2.55 2.09
C LYS A 318 18.27 -3.21 0.72
N ARG A 319 17.17 -3.50 0.02
CA ARG A 319 17.17 -4.06 -1.32
C ARG A 319 17.81 -3.08 -2.29
N GLU A 320 17.36 -1.83 -2.28
CA GLU A 320 17.89 -0.74 -3.10
C GLU A 320 19.39 -0.55 -2.88
N ARG A 321 19.86 -0.51 -1.63
CA ARG A 321 21.29 -0.40 -1.33
C ARG A 321 22.10 -1.58 -1.88
N LEU A 322 21.53 -2.78 -1.91
CA LEU A 322 22.21 -3.95 -2.49
C LEU A 322 22.21 -3.88 -4.01
N GLU A 323 21.09 -3.49 -4.62
CA GLU A 323 20.94 -3.29 -6.07
C GLU A 323 21.91 -2.21 -6.59
N GLU A 324 21.97 -1.04 -5.95
CA GLU A 324 22.91 0.01 -6.31
C GLU A 324 24.36 -0.47 -6.24
N ARG A 325 24.71 -1.26 -5.23
CA ARG A 325 26.05 -1.83 -5.09
C ARG A 325 26.32 -2.90 -6.15
N ALA A 326 25.32 -3.66 -6.56
CA ALA A 326 25.42 -4.62 -7.66
C ALA A 326 25.65 -3.89 -8.98
N ILE A 327 24.90 -2.82 -9.27
CA ILE A 327 25.07 -1.97 -10.46
C ILE A 327 26.47 -1.37 -10.51
N LYS A 328 26.96 -0.81 -9.38
CA LYS A 328 28.33 -0.28 -9.30
C LYS A 328 29.39 -1.36 -9.55
N ALA A 329 29.19 -2.57 -9.04
CA ALA A 329 30.11 -3.69 -9.28
C ALA A 329 30.08 -4.15 -10.75
N ALA A 330 28.89 -4.20 -11.37
CA ALA A 330 28.72 -4.52 -12.78
C ALA A 330 29.39 -3.46 -13.68
N ALA A 331 29.24 -2.17 -13.37
CA ALA A 331 29.92 -1.09 -14.10
C ALA A 331 31.45 -1.24 -14.04
N VAL A 332 32.01 -1.56 -12.87
CA VAL A 332 33.45 -1.84 -12.72
C VAL A 332 33.87 -3.07 -13.52
N SER A 333 33.04 -4.12 -13.56
CA SER A 333 33.28 -5.31 -14.39
C SER A 333 33.39 -4.93 -15.88
N THR A 334 32.40 -4.19 -16.39
CA THR A 334 32.37 -3.74 -17.79
C THR A 334 33.57 -2.85 -18.13
N GLU A 335 33.93 -1.90 -17.27
CA GLU A 335 35.10 -1.02 -17.46
C GLU A 335 36.40 -1.82 -17.57
N ARG A 336 36.61 -2.77 -16.65
CA ARG A 336 37.81 -3.61 -16.61
C ARG A 336 37.87 -4.56 -17.80
N PHE A 337 36.73 -5.12 -18.20
CA PHE A 337 36.63 -5.96 -19.39
C PHE A 337 36.94 -5.15 -20.66
N ASN A 338 36.37 -3.97 -20.81
CA ASN A 338 36.63 -3.09 -21.96
C ASN A 338 38.10 -2.69 -22.03
N THR A 339 38.74 -2.42 -20.89
CA THR A 339 40.18 -2.12 -20.80
C THR A 339 41.02 -3.34 -21.20
N ALA A 340 40.68 -4.54 -20.71
CA ALA A 340 41.37 -5.77 -21.12
C ALA A 340 41.20 -6.05 -22.61
N SER A 341 40.00 -5.82 -23.15
CA SER A 341 39.66 -5.97 -24.57
C SER A 341 40.43 -4.97 -25.44
N SER A 342 40.51 -3.69 -25.05
CA SER A 342 41.26 -2.67 -25.78
C SER A 342 42.76 -2.97 -25.79
N LEU A 343 43.32 -3.40 -24.66
CA LEU A 343 44.72 -3.84 -24.59
C LEU A 343 44.94 -5.10 -25.44
N GLY A 344 44.01 -6.05 -25.40
CA GLY A 344 44.05 -7.28 -26.21
C GLY A 344 44.06 -7.00 -27.71
N LYS A 345 43.26 -6.04 -28.18
CA LYS A 345 43.22 -5.62 -29.60
C LYS A 345 44.54 -5.05 -30.11
N MET A 346 45.38 -4.51 -29.22
CA MET A 346 46.70 -4.00 -29.59
C MET A 346 47.73 -5.12 -29.79
N LEU A 347 47.43 -6.34 -29.36
CA LEU A 347 48.30 -7.50 -29.52
C LEU A 347 47.90 -8.28 -30.79
N PRO A 348 48.78 -8.40 -31.81
CA PRO A 348 48.50 -9.22 -32.96
C PRO A 348 48.36 -10.69 -32.54
N PHE A 349 47.27 -11.33 -32.98
CA PHE A 349 46.97 -12.71 -32.62
C PHE A 349 48.09 -13.66 -33.03
N GLY A 350 48.50 -14.53 -32.10
CA GLY A 350 49.51 -15.57 -32.37
C GLY A 350 50.97 -15.15 -32.22
N GLN A 351 51.27 -13.91 -31.82
CA GLN A 351 52.65 -13.48 -31.56
C GLN A 351 53.23 -14.16 -30.30
N PRO A 352 54.28 -15.00 -30.41
CA PRO A 352 54.92 -15.60 -29.24
C PRO A 352 55.72 -14.57 -28.44
N ILE A 353 55.85 -14.79 -27.13
CA ILE A 353 56.77 -14.02 -26.29
C ILE A 353 58.20 -14.36 -26.71
N LEU A 354 58.95 -13.37 -27.20
CA LEU A 354 60.35 -13.53 -27.57
C LEU A 354 61.23 -13.59 -26.32
N ILE A 355 61.57 -14.80 -25.87
CA ILE A 355 62.40 -15.04 -24.68
C ILE A 355 63.85 -14.60 -24.97
N GLY A 356 64.44 -13.79 -24.08
CA GLY A 356 65.80 -13.26 -24.18
C GLY A 356 65.96 -11.99 -25.03
N HIS A 357 64.88 -11.47 -25.62
CA HIS A 357 64.89 -10.22 -26.39
C HIS A 357 64.62 -9.00 -25.48
N HIS A 358 65.15 -7.82 -25.81
CA HIS A 358 64.97 -6.60 -25.00
C HIS A 358 63.50 -6.17 -24.82
N SER A 359 62.59 -6.61 -25.70
CA SER A 359 61.14 -6.37 -25.60
C SER A 359 60.37 -7.38 -24.73
N GLU A 360 61.01 -8.46 -24.28
CA GLU A 360 60.37 -9.53 -23.50
C GLU A 360 59.64 -8.99 -22.27
N ALA A 361 60.32 -8.15 -21.48
CA ALA A 361 59.77 -7.60 -20.24
C ALA A 361 58.51 -6.75 -20.50
N LYS A 362 58.47 -5.99 -21.60
CA LYS A 362 57.31 -5.18 -21.99
C LYS A 362 56.15 -6.08 -22.43
N HIS A 363 56.44 -7.13 -23.21
CA HIS A 363 55.43 -8.08 -23.69
C HIS A 363 54.79 -8.87 -22.54
N ARG A 364 55.59 -9.33 -21.57
CA ARG A 364 55.11 -10.00 -20.35
C ARG A 364 54.25 -9.09 -19.49
N ARG A 365 54.69 -7.84 -19.25
CA ARG A 365 53.89 -6.85 -18.50
C ARG A 365 52.55 -6.54 -19.18
N HIS A 366 52.53 -6.47 -20.51
CA HIS A 366 51.32 -6.22 -21.27
C HIS A 366 50.32 -7.39 -21.15
N ALA A 367 50.79 -8.63 -21.34
CA ALA A 367 49.98 -9.83 -21.13
C ALA A 367 49.45 -9.93 -19.68
N GLU A 368 50.31 -9.64 -18.70
CA GLU A 368 49.92 -9.63 -17.28
C GLU A 368 48.88 -8.54 -16.95
N SER A 369 48.97 -7.38 -17.60
CA SER A 369 47.97 -6.31 -17.47
C SER A 369 46.62 -6.73 -18.02
N ILE A 370 46.58 -7.40 -19.18
CA ILE A 370 45.36 -7.97 -19.76
C ILE A 370 44.76 -9.00 -18.80
N ASN A 371 45.56 -9.97 -18.35
CA ASN A 371 45.13 -11.02 -17.42
C ASN A 371 44.62 -10.44 -16.09
N THR A 372 45.31 -9.44 -15.54
CA THR A 372 44.90 -8.80 -14.29
C THR A 372 43.58 -8.05 -14.44
N ASN A 373 43.38 -7.28 -15.52
CA ASN A 373 42.11 -6.60 -15.75
C ASN A 373 40.97 -7.60 -16.01
N MET A 374 41.23 -8.68 -16.75
CA MET A 374 40.26 -9.75 -16.98
C MET A 374 39.86 -10.48 -15.68
N ARG A 375 40.84 -10.84 -14.84
CA ARG A 375 40.56 -11.45 -13.53
C ARG A 375 39.72 -10.51 -12.66
N LYS A 376 40.09 -9.22 -12.61
CA LYS A 376 39.34 -8.22 -11.84
C LYS A 376 37.93 -7.97 -12.39
N SER A 377 37.71 -8.08 -13.70
CA SER A 377 36.35 -7.98 -14.25
C SER A 377 35.51 -9.17 -13.83
N VAL A 378 36.04 -10.39 -13.87
CA VAL A 378 35.33 -11.59 -13.39
C VAL A 378 35.01 -11.48 -11.89
N GLU A 379 35.98 -11.09 -11.06
CA GLU A 379 35.74 -10.88 -9.61
C GLU A 379 34.66 -9.82 -9.34
N ALA A 380 34.64 -8.74 -10.13
CA ALA A 380 33.62 -7.70 -10.03
C ALA A 380 32.24 -8.19 -10.50
N GLN A 381 32.19 -9.04 -11.52
CA GLN A 381 30.98 -9.69 -12.02
C GLN A 381 30.39 -10.64 -10.97
N ASP A 382 31.20 -11.55 -10.41
CA ASP A 382 30.78 -12.47 -9.35
C ASP A 382 30.22 -11.72 -8.14
N LYS A 383 30.85 -10.58 -7.80
CA LYS A 383 30.38 -9.68 -6.75
C LYS A 383 29.04 -9.04 -7.09
N ALA A 384 28.83 -8.61 -8.33
CA ALA A 384 27.56 -8.04 -8.78
C ALA A 384 26.43 -9.09 -8.67
N GLU A 385 26.68 -10.31 -9.16
CA GLU A 385 25.72 -11.42 -9.10
C GLU A 385 25.42 -11.85 -7.66
N TYR A 386 26.43 -11.91 -6.81
CA TYR A 386 26.25 -12.19 -5.38
C TYR A 386 25.36 -11.13 -4.71
N LEU A 387 25.60 -9.85 -5.00
CA LEU A 387 24.81 -8.75 -4.45
C LEU A 387 23.38 -8.75 -4.98
N SER A 388 23.17 -9.06 -6.27
CA SER A 388 21.84 -9.21 -6.87
C SER A 388 21.05 -10.33 -6.20
N ARG A 389 21.61 -11.55 -6.12
CA ARG A 389 20.98 -12.69 -5.41
C ARG A 389 20.67 -12.35 -3.96
N ARG A 390 21.53 -11.56 -3.32
CA ARG A 390 21.32 -11.08 -1.95
C ARG A 390 20.20 -10.05 -1.87
N ALA A 391 20.00 -9.22 -2.88
CA ALA A 391 18.86 -8.30 -2.98
C ALA A 391 17.55 -9.07 -3.18
N ASP A 392 17.55 -10.05 -4.10
CA ASP A 392 16.37 -10.89 -4.40
C ASP A 392 15.89 -11.70 -3.20
N SER A 393 16.82 -12.10 -2.33
CA SER A 393 16.50 -12.84 -1.09
C SER A 393 16.05 -11.95 0.07
N VAL A 394 16.11 -10.62 -0.05
CA VAL A 394 15.56 -9.71 0.97
C VAL A 394 14.04 -9.91 1.06
N GLY A 395 13.51 -10.09 2.27
CA GLY A 395 12.09 -10.38 2.49
C GLY A 395 11.68 -11.86 2.30
N SER A 396 12.53 -12.71 1.71
CA SER A 396 12.28 -14.15 1.58
C SER A 396 12.53 -14.95 2.87
N ALA A 397 13.11 -14.30 3.88
CA ALA A 397 13.27 -14.89 5.20
C ALA A 397 11.91 -15.21 5.85
N GLY A 398 11.91 -16.09 6.86
CA GLY A 398 10.69 -16.36 7.62
C GLY A 398 10.08 -15.11 8.26
N ILE A 399 8.81 -15.20 8.65
CA ILE A 399 8.03 -14.11 9.26
C ILE A 399 8.89 -13.38 10.30
N ALA A 400 9.10 -12.09 10.12
CA ALA A 400 9.91 -11.29 11.03
C ALA A 400 9.12 -10.98 12.30
N SER A 401 9.80 -10.72 13.41
CA SER A 401 9.10 -10.30 14.65
C SER A 401 8.74 -8.82 14.62
N ASP A 402 9.41 -8.05 13.75
CA ASP A 402 9.23 -6.62 13.59
C ASP A 402 8.28 -6.22 12.45
N ASP A 403 7.64 -7.20 11.80
CA ASP A 403 6.61 -6.98 10.80
C ASP A 403 5.27 -6.69 11.50
N PRO A 404 4.55 -5.60 11.15
CA PRO A 404 3.26 -5.30 11.77
C PRO A 404 2.22 -6.41 11.60
N GLU A 405 2.33 -7.19 10.53
CA GLU A 405 1.47 -8.32 10.23
C GLU A 405 2.05 -9.65 10.74
N ALA A 406 3.08 -9.62 11.59
CA ALA A 406 3.72 -10.85 12.07
C ALA A 406 2.75 -11.79 12.78
N VAL A 407 1.89 -11.26 13.65
CA VAL A 407 0.87 -12.02 14.39
C VAL A 407 -0.13 -12.67 13.45
N THR A 408 -0.64 -11.92 12.46
CA THR A 408 -1.64 -12.42 11.49
C THR A 408 -1.02 -13.52 10.61
N LYS A 409 0.20 -13.30 10.10
CA LYS A 409 0.95 -14.29 9.30
C LYS A 409 1.27 -15.55 10.11
N LEU A 410 1.58 -15.42 11.40
CA LEU A 410 1.82 -16.58 12.28
C LEU A 410 0.54 -17.37 12.57
N LYS A 411 -0.61 -16.70 12.76
CA LYS A 411 -1.92 -17.36 12.91
C LYS A 411 -2.29 -18.14 11.65
N GLN A 412 -2.22 -17.51 10.47
CA GLN A 412 -2.45 -18.20 9.19
C GLN A 412 -1.51 -19.39 8.99
N LYS A 413 -0.23 -19.25 9.36
CA LYS A 413 0.73 -20.36 9.29
C LYS A 413 0.34 -21.50 10.25
N LEU A 414 -0.08 -21.18 11.47
CA LEU A 414 -0.53 -22.16 12.45
C LEU A 414 -1.75 -22.92 11.93
N ASP A 415 -2.74 -22.23 11.39
CA ASP A 415 -3.96 -22.82 10.83
C ASP A 415 -3.63 -23.78 9.69
N ARG A 416 -2.76 -23.37 8.75
CA ARG A 416 -2.31 -24.25 7.66
C ARG A 416 -1.62 -25.51 8.18
N LEU A 417 -0.77 -25.39 9.19
CA LEU A 417 -0.08 -26.53 9.80
C LEU A 417 -1.05 -27.48 10.50
N VAL A 418 -2.06 -26.95 11.19
CA VAL A 418 -3.11 -27.72 11.86
C VAL A 418 -4.00 -28.44 10.84
N GLN A 419 -4.47 -27.74 9.81
CA GLN A 419 -5.25 -28.33 8.72
C GLN A 419 -4.46 -29.45 8.01
N SER A 420 -3.17 -29.23 7.73
CA SER A 420 -2.29 -30.25 7.17
C SER A 420 -2.15 -31.46 8.10
N GLN A 421 -2.07 -31.23 9.41
CA GLN A 421 -2.00 -32.32 10.40
C GLN A 421 -3.26 -33.17 10.43
N GLU A 422 -4.42 -32.52 10.44
CA GLU A 422 -5.72 -33.19 10.45
C GLU A 422 -5.94 -33.97 9.15
N LEU A 423 -5.60 -33.36 8.01
CA LEU A 423 -5.61 -34.02 6.71
C LEU A 423 -4.73 -35.27 6.72
N MET A 424 -3.46 -35.17 7.15
CA MET A 424 -2.55 -36.32 7.19
C MET A 424 -3.09 -37.45 8.09
N LYS A 425 -3.72 -37.12 9.23
CA LYS A 425 -4.34 -38.11 10.12
C LYS A 425 -5.56 -38.77 9.48
N ALA A 426 -6.44 -37.98 8.86
CA ALA A 426 -7.65 -38.48 8.21
C ALA A 426 -7.30 -39.38 7.02
N VAL A 427 -6.37 -38.95 6.17
CA VAL A 427 -5.86 -39.74 5.04
C VAL A 427 -5.24 -41.04 5.54
N ASN A 428 -4.37 -41.01 6.57
CA ASN A 428 -3.78 -42.23 7.11
C ASN A 428 -4.81 -43.19 7.70
N LYS A 429 -5.92 -42.68 8.26
CA LYS A 429 -7.03 -43.50 8.73
C LYS A 429 -7.73 -44.22 7.58
N VAL A 430 -7.98 -43.52 6.46
CA VAL A 430 -8.62 -44.07 5.26
C VAL A 430 -7.70 -45.08 4.57
N VAL A 431 -6.43 -44.75 4.36
CA VAL A 431 -5.46 -45.62 3.68
C VAL A 431 -5.29 -46.96 4.42
N ARG A 432 -5.27 -46.92 5.76
CA ARG A 432 -5.13 -48.11 6.63
C ARG A 432 -6.42 -48.88 6.87
N SER A 433 -7.57 -48.43 6.34
CA SER A 433 -8.83 -49.14 6.52
C SER A 433 -8.81 -50.47 5.73
N SER A 434 -9.23 -51.55 6.37
CA SER A 434 -9.30 -52.88 5.76
C SER A 434 -10.61 -53.16 5.01
N HIS A 435 -11.61 -52.28 5.15
CA HIS A 435 -12.98 -52.50 4.69
C HIS A 435 -13.34 -51.77 3.38
N MET A 436 -12.39 -51.06 2.76
CA MET A 436 -12.57 -50.30 1.51
C MET A 436 -11.65 -50.82 0.42
N SER A 437 -12.13 -50.90 -0.82
CA SER A 437 -11.29 -51.19 -1.99
C SER A 437 -10.29 -50.06 -2.26
N GLU A 438 -9.27 -50.31 -3.07
CA GLU A 438 -8.30 -49.27 -3.43
C GLU A 438 -8.96 -48.15 -4.25
N GLU A 439 -9.90 -48.50 -5.13
CA GLU A 439 -10.70 -47.58 -5.92
C GLU A 439 -11.57 -46.68 -5.03
N ASP A 440 -12.28 -47.26 -4.06
CA ASP A 440 -13.11 -46.52 -3.11
C ASP A 440 -12.28 -45.58 -2.23
N LYS A 441 -11.07 -46.00 -1.85
CA LYS A 441 -10.13 -45.15 -1.10
C LYS A 441 -9.71 -43.94 -1.92
N ILE A 442 -9.37 -44.14 -3.20
CA ILE A 442 -8.99 -43.04 -4.09
C ILE A 442 -10.16 -42.08 -4.27
N GLU A 443 -11.36 -42.58 -4.54
CA GLU A 443 -12.55 -41.75 -4.71
C GLU A 443 -12.87 -40.96 -3.43
N TYR A 444 -12.82 -41.61 -2.27
CA TYR A 444 -13.04 -40.95 -0.98
C TYR A 444 -12.02 -39.84 -0.69
N LEU A 445 -10.73 -40.07 -0.98
CA LEU A 445 -9.66 -39.09 -0.78
C LEU A 445 -9.81 -37.87 -1.71
N VAL A 446 -10.23 -38.09 -2.95
CA VAL A 446 -10.47 -37.01 -3.93
C VAL A 446 -11.70 -36.19 -3.52
N ASN A 447 -12.81 -36.85 -3.21
CA ASN A 447 -14.08 -36.17 -2.92
C ASN A 447 -14.07 -35.47 -1.55
N THR A 448 -13.51 -36.11 -0.52
CA THR A 448 -13.58 -35.62 0.87
C THR A 448 -12.39 -34.73 1.25
N HIS A 449 -11.18 -35.12 0.84
CA HIS A 449 -9.94 -34.46 1.26
C HIS A 449 -9.26 -33.64 0.15
N LYS A 450 -9.96 -33.44 -0.97
CA LYS A 450 -9.53 -32.65 -2.13
C LYS A 450 -8.12 -33.05 -2.63
N GLN A 451 -7.77 -34.33 -2.53
CA GLN A 451 -6.52 -34.84 -3.08
C GLN A 451 -6.63 -35.00 -4.59
N THR A 452 -5.51 -34.86 -5.30
CA THR A 452 -5.46 -35.24 -6.71
C THR A 452 -5.49 -36.76 -6.83
N LYS A 453 -6.03 -37.27 -7.95
CA LYS A 453 -6.06 -38.73 -8.22
C LYS A 453 -4.64 -39.34 -8.19
N GLU A 454 -3.64 -38.57 -8.62
CA GLU A 454 -2.23 -38.97 -8.63
C GLU A 454 -1.67 -39.09 -7.21
N ASN A 455 -1.85 -38.07 -6.38
CA ASN A 455 -1.39 -38.08 -4.98
C ASN A 455 -2.09 -39.19 -4.18
N ALA A 456 -3.38 -39.40 -4.39
CA ALA A 456 -4.13 -40.47 -3.74
C ALA A 456 -3.57 -41.86 -4.08
N LYS A 457 -3.22 -42.10 -5.36
CA LYS A 457 -2.55 -43.34 -5.79
C LYS A 457 -1.16 -43.48 -5.18
N GLU A 458 -0.39 -42.39 -5.09
CA GLU A 458 0.93 -42.41 -4.47
C GLU A 458 0.87 -42.75 -2.98
N LEU A 459 -0.12 -42.22 -2.25
CA LEU A 459 -0.33 -42.51 -0.83
C LEU A 459 -0.70 -43.97 -0.54
N LEU A 460 -1.29 -44.67 -1.51
CA LEU A 460 -1.59 -46.11 -1.39
C LEU A 460 -0.38 -46.99 -1.72
N LYS A 461 0.60 -46.47 -2.46
CA LYS A 461 1.82 -47.23 -2.76
C LYS A 461 2.63 -47.42 -1.47
N PRO A 462 3.02 -48.66 -1.14
CA PRO A 462 3.90 -48.89 -0.01
C PRO A 462 5.28 -48.28 -0.26
N ASP A 463 5.89 -47.73 0.80
CA ASP A 463 7.29 -47.33 0.80
C ASP A 463 8.22 -48.55 0.74
N PHE A 464 9.54 -48.31 0.70
CA PHE A 464 10.56 -49.38 0.70
C PHE A 464 10.44 -50.33 1.91
N SER A 465 9.77 -49.92 2.99
CA SER A 465 9.53 -50.69 4.21
C SER A 465 8.09 -51.25 4.31
N GLY A 466 7.28 -51.17 3.25
CA GLY A 466 5.91 -51.66 3.24
C GLY A 466 4.88 -50.76 3.92
N ARG A 467 5.22 -49.50 4.25
CA ARG A 467 4.32 -48.56 4.94
C ARG A 467 3.54 -47.74 3.92
N VAL A 468 2.25 -47.53 4.20
CA VAL A 468 1.33 -46.77 3.33
C VAL A 468 0.83 -45.50 4.01
N GLY A 469 0.50 -44.50 3.19
CA GLY A 469 0.06 -43.17 3.61
C GLY A 469 1.20 -42.23 3.96
N PHE A 470 0.87 -41.14 4.65
CA PHE A 470 1.86 -40.19 5.15
C PHE A 470 2.76 -40.82 6.21
N ALA A 471 4.07 -40.65 6.03
CA ALA A 471 5.08 -41.18 6.94
C ALA A 471 4.98 -40.59 8.35
N SER A 472 5.31 -41.40 9.37
CA SER A 472 5.22 -41.00 10.78
C SER A 472 6.10 -39.79 11.13
N TYR A 473 7.31 -39.72 10.55
CA TYR A 473 8.21 -38.59 10.75
C TYR A 473 7.62 -37.28 10.22
N SER A 474 6.83 -37.31 9.15
CA SER A 474 6.16 -36.11 8.61
C SER A 474 5.15 -35.55 9.60
N LEU A 475 4.33 -36.41 10.22
CA LEU A 475 3.40 -35.99 11.27
C LEU A 475 4.12 -35.47 12.53
N GLN A 476 5.24 -36.11 12.91
CA GLN A 476 6.03 -35.69 14.07
C GLN A 476 6.69 -34.32 13.84
N ASN A 477 7.28 -34.12 12.66
CA ASN A 477 7.88 -32.86 12.26
C ASN A 477 6.84 -31.74 12.19
N ASN A 478 5.67 -32.02 11.60
CA ASN A 478 4.58 -31.05 11.55
C ASN A 478 4.05 -30.69 12.95
N ASN A 479 3.85 -31.66 13.84
CA ASN A 479 3.50 -31.40 15.24
C ASN A 479 4.57 -30.55 15.96
N ALA A 480 5.85 -30.79 15.72
CA ALA A 480 6.92 -29.98 16.28
C ALA A 480 6.86 -28.53 15.77
N ASN A 481 6.57 -28.34 14.48
CA ASN A 481 6.36 -27.03 13.88
C ASN A 481 5.12 -26.31 14.46
N ILE A 482 4.01 -27.02 14.68
CA ILE A 482 2.82 -26.48 15.33
C ILE A 482 3.16 -25.95 16.73
N ARG A 483 3.80 -26.77 17.57
CA ARG A 483 4.20 -26.36 18.93
C ARG A 483 5.14 -25.16 18.93
N THR A 484 6.12 -25.16 18.03
CA THR A 484 7.09 -24.07 17.91
C THR A 484 6.44 -22.77 17.42
N THR A 485 5.52 -22.86 16.45
CA THR A 485 4.80 -21.70 15.91
C THR A 485 3.83 -21.14 16.95
N LYS A 486 3.14 -22.00 17.70
CA LYS A 486 2.26 -21.60 18.80
C LYS A 486 3.03 -20.87 19.91
N LYS A 487 4.14 -21.46 20.39
CA LYS A 487 5.01 -20.81 21.38
C LYS A 487 5.50 -19.45 20.88
N ARG A 488 5.92 -19.38 19.62
CA ARG A 488 6.38 -18.13 19.01
C ARG A 488 5.27 -17.07 18.93
N LEU A 489 4.04 -17.47 18.67
CA LEU A 489 2.88 -16.58 18.65
C LEU A 489 2.62 -16.03 20.06
N GLU A 490 2.59 -16.89 21.07
CA GLU A 490 2.44 -16.51 22.49
C GLU A 490 3.54 -15.55 22.93
N ASP A 491 4.81 -15.86 22.61
CA ASP A 491 5.96 -15.00 22.90
C ASP A 491 5.84 -13.61 22.25
N LEU A 492 5.31 -13.54 21.02
CA LEU A 492 5.16 -12.29 20.27
C LEU A 492 3.96 -11.46 20.78
N GLU A 493 2.83 -12.11 21.07
CA GLU A 493 1.65 -11.46 21.66
C GLU A 493 1.98 -10.92 23.06
N ALA A 494 2.70 -11.68 23.89
CA ALA A 494 3.19 -11.22 25.18
C ALA A 494 4.12 -10.00 25.02
N LEU A 495 5.07 -10.06 24.09
CA LEU A 495 5.94 -8.92 23.79
C LEU A 495 5.17 -7.67 23.35
N HIS A 496 4.15 -7.81 22.52
CA HIS A 496 3.34 -6.67 22.08
C HIS A 496 2.51 -6.10 23.23
N ASN A 497 2.07 -6.93 24.18
CA ASN A 497 1.27 -6.51 25.33
C ASN A 497 2.09 -5.93 26.51
N GLU A 498 3.41 -6.10 26.52
CA GLU A 498 4.29 -5.53 27.55
C GLU A 498 4.56 -4.04 27.33
N GLU A 499 4.92 -3.32 28.39
CA GLU A 499 5.32 -1.91 28.26
C GLU A 499 6.66 -1.73 27.53
N PRO A 500 6.80 -0.71 26.66
CA PRO A 500 8.08 -0.35 26.07
C PRO A 500 9.13 -0.11 27.15
N LEU A 501 10.32 -0.66 26.94
CA LEU A 501 11.46 -0.35 27.79
C LEU A 501 11.91 1.09 27.53
N GLN A 502 11.86 1.89 28.59
CA GLN A 502 12.49 3.20 28.64
C GLN A 502 13.23 3.29 29.98
N ALA A 503 14.49 3.68 29.93
CA ALA A 503 15.29 3.89 31.14
C ALA A 503 16.42 4.86 30.82
N ASN A 504 16.86 5.60 31.82
CA ASN A 504 18.06 6.42 31.75
C ASN A 504 18.81 6.34 33.08
N GLY A 505 20.07 6.73 33.07
CA GLY A 505 20.91 6.75 34.26
C GLY A 505 22.32 7.19 33.94
N ASP A 506 23.17 7.21 34.96
CA ASP A 506 24.61 7.35 34.82
C ASP A 506 25.26 5.98 35.02
N ALA A 507 26.34 5.72 34.30
CA ALA A 507 27.18 4.54 34.52
C ALA A 507 28.65 4.93 34.37
N MET A 508 29.31 5.16 35.51
CA MET A 508 30.71 5.57 35.59
C MET A 508 31.01 6.88 34.82
N GLU A 509 30.31 7.97 35.18
CA GLU A 509 30.48 9.31 34.56
C GLU A 509 30.13 9.35 33.06
N THR A 510 29.20 8.50 32.64
CA THR A 510 28.65 8.52 31.29
C THR A 510 27.16 8.27 31.35
N ASP A 511 26.39 9.33 31.07
CA ASP A 511 24.95 9.25 30.98
C ASP A 511 24.54 8.31 29.84
N TRP A 512 23.50 7.53 30.10
CA TRP A 512 22.94 6.59 29.15
C TRP A 512 21.42 6.67 29.11
N GLU A 513 20.90 6.40 27.91
CA GLU A 513 19.47 6.34 27.63
C GLU A 513 19.17 5.04 26.88
N LEU A 514 18.14 4.34 27.34
CA LEU A 514 17.58 3.17 26.70
C LEU A 514 16.22 3.50 26.12
N PHE A 515 16.05 3.15 24.86
CA PHE A 515 14.78 3.26 24.16
C PHE A 515 14.63 2.14 23.13
N GLU A 516 13.39 1.93 22.70
CA GLU A 516 13.02 0.96 21.68
C GLU A 516 12.72 1.66 20.37
N GLU A 517 13.35 1.21 19.28
CA GLU A 517 13.14 1.77 17.95
C GLU A 517 13.50 0.73 16.88
N ASP A 518 12.73 0.69 15.78
CA ASP A 518 12.92 -0.23 14.64
C ASP A 518 12.92 -1.73 15.02
N GLY A 519 12.14 -2.10 16.05
CA GLY A 519 12.12 -3.48 16.56
C GLY A 519 13.45 -3.89 17.21
N ARG A 520 14.19 -2.92 17.76
CA ARG A 520 15.47 -3.12 18.45
C ARG A 520 15.50 -2.34 19.76
N ILE A 521 16.24 -2.90 20.73
CA ILE A 521 16.58 -2.20 21.97
C ILE A 521 17.89 -1.46 21.71
N LYS A 522 17.92 -0.16 22.00
CA LYS A 522 19.08 0.72 21.79
C LYS A 522 19.51 1.30 23.15
N PHE A 523 20.80 1.20 23.47
CA PHE A 523 21.45 1.99 24.51
C PHE A 523 22.29 3.08 23.85
N SER A 524 21.89 4.33 24.06
CA SER A 524 22.65 5.53 23.71
C SER A 524 23.47 5.99 24.92
N PHE A 525 24.66 6.52 24.68
CA PHE A 525 25.55 7.05 25.72
C PHE A 525 26.04 8.42 25.28
N ASP A 526 26.18 9.37 26.22
CA ASP A 526 26.76 10.69 25.95
C ASP A 526 28.29 10.64 25.90
N GLY A 527 28.81 9.84 24.97
CA GLY A 527 30.24 9.61 24.80
C GLY A 527 30.60 8.15 24.61
N ILE A 528 31.89 7.85 24.78
CA ILE A 528 32.40 6.48 24.70
C ILE A 528 32.38 5.89 26.12
N PRO A 529 31.46 4.98 26.44
CA PRO A 529 31.39 4.41 27.78
C PRO A 529 32.65 3.60 28.10
N VAL A 530 32.99 3.52 29.39
CA VAL A 530 34.18 2.83 29.91
C VAL A 530 34.22 1.36 29.45
N GLU A 531 35.42 0.77 29.35
CA GLU A 531 35.61 -0.58 28.83
C GLU A 531 34.77 -1.64 29.56
N GLU A 532 34.59 -1.50 30.87
CA GLU A 532 33.77 -2.40 31.69
C GLU A 532 32.31 -2.43 31.22
N VAL A 533 31.71 -1.25 31.02
CA VAL A 533 30.34 -1.08 30.50
C VAL A 533 30.23 -1.70 29.10
N ARG A 534 31.20 -1.43 28.21
CA ARG A 534 31.24 -2.03 26.86
C ARG A 534 31.34 -3.55 26.90
N LYS A 535 32.11 -4.11 27.84
CA LYS A 535 32.26 -5.56 27.99
C LYS A 535 30.95 -6.20 28.47
N LYS A 536 30.25 -5.57 29.43
CA LYS A 536 28.92 -5.99 29.87
C LYS A 536 27.93 -5.99 28.70
N LEU A 537 27.84 -4.90 27.92
CA LEU A 537 26.96 -4.80 26.76
C LEU A 537 27.22 -5.90 25.72
N LYS A 538 28.50 -6.12 25.36
CA LYS A 538 28.90 -7.18 24.41
C LYS A 538 28.55 -8.58 24.91
N SER A 539 28.81 -8.86 26.20
CA SER A 539 28.50 -10.17 26.81
C SER A 539 27.00 -10.48 26.81
N ASN A 540 26.17 -9.44 26.90
CA ASN A 540 24.71 -9.52 26.81
C ASN A 540 24.17 -9.42 25.37
N GLY A 541 25.02 -9.53 24.36
CA GLY A 541 24.63 -9.64 22.95
C GLY A 541 24.31 -8.31 22.24
N PHE A 542 24.61 -7.16 22.85
CA PHE A 542 24.50 -5.86 22.19
C PHE A 542 25.69 -5.62 21.25
N LYS A 543 25.41 -5.01 20.10
CA LYS A 543 26.42 -4.67 19.09
C LYS A 543 26.39 -3.17 18.81
N TRP A 544 27.56 -2.55 18.75
CA TRP A 544 27.68 -1.14 18.37
C TRP A 544 27.24 -0.93 16.92
N SER A 545 26.29 -0.03 16.71
CA SER A 545 25.83 0.42 15.39
C SER A 545 26.39 1.80 15.09
N ARG A 546 27.17 1.92 13.99
CA ARG A 546 27.70 3.21 13.55
C ARG A 546 26.60 4.16 13.04
N TYR A 547 25.52 3.61 12.49
CA TYR A 547 24.42 4.39 11.93
C TYR A 547 23.52 4.95 13.04
N ALA A 548 23.19 4.12 14.03
CA ALA A 548 22.35 4.54 15.16
C ALA A 548 23.15 5.22 16.28
N LYS A 549 24.49 5.22 16.21
CA LYS A 549 25.41 5.68 17.26
C LYS A 549 25.07 5.12 18.65
N ALA A 550 24.61 3.88 18.69
CA ALA A 550 24.09 3.23 19.88
C ALA A 550 24.49 1.74 19.91
N TRP A 551 24.43 1.14 21.10
CA TRP A 551 24.51 -0.30 21.28
C TRP A 551 23.15 -0.93 21.03
N VAL A 552 23.06 -1.82 20.05
CA VAL A 552 21.78 -2.30 19.52
C VAL A 552 21.66 -3.81 19.64
N ARG A 553 20.46 -4.29 20.01
CA ARG A 553 20.09 -5.71 19.99
C ARG A 553 18.69 -5.90 19.41
N LYS A 554 18.46 -6.99 18.66
CA LYS A 554 17.12 -7.33 18.13
C LYS A 554 16.12 -7.55 19.28
N MET A 555 14.92 -6.98 19.15
CA MET A 555 13.83 -7.20 20.09
C MET A 555 13.38 -8.67 20.07
N THR A 556 13.46 -9.31 21.22
CA THR A 556 13.03 -10.69 21.49
C THR A 556 12.67 -10.79 22.97
N PRO A 557 11.88 -11.79 23.43
CA PRO A 557 11.52 -11.89 24.85
C PRO A 557 12.75 -11.98 25.75
N ASN A 558 13.74 -12.77 25.34
CA ASN A 558 15.03 -12.86 26.02
C ASN A 558 15.82 -11.54 26.02
N ALA A 559 15.72 -10.73 24.95
CA ALA A 559 16.38 -9.43 24.93
C ALA A 559 15.77 -8.47 25.95
N VAL A 560 14.44 -8.44 26.08
CA VAL A 560 13.75 -7.61 27.08
C VAL A 560 14.16 -7.98 28.50
N ILE A 561 14.16 -9.28 28.83
CA ILE A 561 14.57 -9.77 30.15
C ILE A 561 16.02 -9.39 30.46
N VAL A 562 16.93 -9.61 29.51
CA VAL A 562 18.35 -9.28 29.68
C VAL A 562 18.57 -7.77 29.81
N SER A 563 17.82 -6.95 29.07
CA SER A 563 17.90 -5.49 29.18
C SER A 563 17.45 -5.00 30.55
N LYS A 564 16.34 -5.53 31.10
CA LYS A 564 15.89 -5.20 32.46
C LYS A 564 16.97 -5.48 33.51
N ARG A 565 17.60 -6.66 33.44
CA ARG A 565 18.73 -7.00 34.32
C ARG A 565 19.93 -6.08 34.10
N LEU A 566 20.24 -5.75 32.85
CA LEU A 566 21.37 -4.89 32.53
C LEU A 566 21.18 -3.47 33.05
N ILE A 567 19.96 -2.93 33.01
CA ILE A 567 19.62 -1.63 33.61
C ILE A 567 19.97 -1.64 35.11
N GLU A 568 19.56 -2.67 35.86
CA GLU A 568 19.91 -2.81 37.28
C GLU A 568 21.42 -2.95 37.52
N GLU A 569 22.13 -3.64 36.63
CA GLU A 569 23.58 -3.81 36.71
C GLU A 569 24.37 -2.54 36.36
N LEU A 570 23.81 -1.65 35.52
CA LEU A 570 24.41 -0.37 35.16
C LEU A 570 24.17 0.66 36.25
N ASN A 571 22.97 0.72 36.83
CA ASN A 571 22.63 1.62 37.95
C ASN A 571 23.40 1.34 39.24
N LYS A 572 24.11 0.21 39.35
CA LYS A 572 24.93 -0.17 40.50
C LYS A 572 26.41 0.17 40.32
N LEU A 573 26.84 0.50 39.11
CA LEU A 573 28.20 0.94 38.80
C LEU A 573 28.32 2.44 39.10
#